data_AF-A0A168R754-F1
#
_entry.id   AF-A0A168R754-F1
#
_cell.length_a   1.000
_cell.length_b   1.000
_cell.length_c   1.000
_cell.angle_alpha   90.00
_cell.angle_beta   90.00
_cell.angle_gamma   90.00
#
_symmetry.space_group_name_H-M   'P 1'
#
loop_
_entity.id
_entity.type
_entity.pdbx_description
1 polymer ?
#
loop_
_entity_poly.entity_id
_entity_poly.type
_entity_poly.pdbx_seq_one_letter_code
_entity_poly.pdbx_strand_id
1 'polypeptide(L)'
;MTNIDRLKMEIESITLTDEQLSIYLQENDLTSTNEYTPTSNINKKNIYRTALSILESIANNPTYMRNVKNNDMTITEFSKNINNRIDSLDRKIRLMSSDDNDNGTGASFVYLFTE
;
A
#
# COMPACT_ATOMS: atom_id res chain seq x y z
N MET A 1 -14.49 7.98 4.99
CA MET A 1 -13.73 7.54 3.79
C MET A 1 -13.82 6.03 3.73
N THR A 2 -14.09 5.41 2.59
CA THR A 2 -14.15 3.94 2.50
C THR A 2 -12.75 3.34 2.31
N ASN A 3 -12.61 2.03 2.57
CA ASN A 3 -11.36 1.31 2.30
C ASN A 3 -10.95 1.41 0.81
N ILE A 4 -11.93 1.38 -0.09
CA ILE A 4 -11.67 1.52 -1.54
C ILE A 4 -11.18 2.92 -1.90
N ASP A 5 -11.73 3.98 -1.28
CA ASP A 5 -11.25 5.35 -1.49
C ASP A 5 -9.79 5.50 -1.02
N ARG A 6 -9.45 4.91 0.13
CA ARG A 6 -8.06 4.95 0.64
C ARG A 6 -7.09 4.20 -0.27
N LEU A 7 -7.53 3.06 -0.80
CA LEU A 7 -6.74 2.26 -1.73
C LEU A 7 -6.51 3.03 -3.03
N LYS A 8 -7.55 3.66 -3.59
CA LYS A 8 -7.48 4.52 -4.79
C LYS A 8 -6.47 5.66 -4.63
N MET A 9 -6.40 6.30 -3.46
CA MET A 9 -5.36 7.30 -3.17
C MET A 9 -3.95 6.72 -3.19
N GLU A 10 -3.76 5.45 -2.81
CA GLU A 10 -2.43 4.82 -2.81
C GLU A 10 -2.01 4.40 -4.23
N ILE A 11 -2.98 4.06 -5.08
CA ILE A 11 -2.77 3.61 -6.46
C ILE A 11 -3.06 4.69 -7.52
N GLU A 12 -3.07 5.99 -7.14
CA GLU A 12 -3.54 7.14 -7.93
C GLU A 12 -3.02 7.24 -9.38
N SER A 13 -1.96 6.52 -9.74
CA SER A 13 -1.37 6.46 -11.08
C SER A 13 -1.85 5.28 -11.94
N ILE A 14 -2.76 4.45 -11.42
CA ILE A 14 -3.20 3.18 -12.02
C ILE A 14 -4.72 3.19 -12.16
N THR A 15 -5.20 3.08 -13.39
CA THR A 15 -6.63 2.95 -13.68
C THR A 15 -7.04 1.48 -13.60
N LEU A 16 -7.48 1.03 -12.42
CA LEU A 16 -8.14 -0.27 -12.22
C LEU A 16 -9.64 -0.05 -12.00
N THR A 17 -10.44 -1.05 -12.33
CA THR A 17 -11.89 -0.99 -12.08
C THR A 17 -12.20 -1.26 -10.61
N ASP A 18 -13.30 -0.67 -10.12
CA ASP A 18 -13.73 -0.84 -8.73
C ASP A 18 -14.00 -2.32 -8.37
N GLU A 19 -14.42 -3.13 -9.33
CA GLU A 19 -14.58 -4.58 -9.18
C GLU A 19 -13.25 -5.28 -8.94
N GLN A 20 -12.20 -4.95 -9.70
CA GLN A 20 -10.87 -5.51 -9.50
C GLN A 20 -10.32 -5.14 -8.13
N LEU A 21 -10.47 -3.86 -7.75
CA LEU A 21 -10.05 -3.38 -6.42
C LEU A 21 -10.79 -4.12 -5.29
N SER A 22 -12.08 -4.41 -5.49
CA SER A 22 -12.86 -5.14 -4.50
C SER A 22 -12.40 -6.58 -4.33
N ILE A 23 -11.98 -7.24 -5.41
CA ILE A 23 -11.43 -8.60 -5.34
C ILE A 23 -10.12 -8.60 -4.55
N TYR A 24 -9.19 -7.69 -4.87
CA TYR A 24 -7.91 -7.61 -4.14
C TYR A 24 -8.10 -7.23 -2.65
N LEU A 25 -9.08 -6.39 -2.33
CA LEU A 25 -9.45 -6.09 -0.93
C LEU A 25 -10.00 -7.33 -0.23
N GLN A 26 -10.88 -8.08 -0.89
CA GLN A 26 -11.45 -9.31 -0.35
C GLN A 26 -10.39 -10.39 -0.12
N GLU A 27 -9.37 -10.50 -0.99
CA GLU A 27 -8.21 -11.40 -0.82
C GLU A 27 -7.36 -11.06 0.42
N ASN A 28 -7.46 -9.83 0.92
CA ASN A 28 -6.75 -9.35 2.11
C ASN A 28 -7.68 -9.18 3.33
N ASP A 29 -8.82 -9.90 3.33
CA ASP A 29 -9.84 -9.88 4.39
C ASP A 29 -10.42 -8.47 4.67
N LEU A 30 -10.47 -7.60 3.66
CA LEU A 30 -11.03 -6.26 3.75
C LEU A 30 -12.30 -6.12 2.92
N THR A 31 -13.35 -5.58 3.54
CA THR A 31 -14.57 -5.20 2.82
C THR A 31 -14.40 -3.81 2.20
N SER A 32 -14.62 -3.71 0.88
CA SER A 32 -14.50 -2.45 0.12
C SER A 32 -15.43 -1.34 0.61
N THR A 33 -16.63 -1.71 1.07
CA THR A 33 -17.66 -0.80 1.57
C THR A 33 -17.48 -0.42 3.04
N ASN A 34 -16.56 -1.06 3.76
CA ASN A 34 -16.32 -0.71 5.15
C ASN A 34 -15.68 0.68 5.26
N GLU A 35 -16.03 1.38 6.34
CA GLU A 35 -15.43 2.64 6.68
C GLU A 35 -13.96 2.43 7.09
N TYR A 36 -13.08 3.21 6.47
CA TYR A 36 -11.67 3.21 6.80
C TYR A 36 -11.45 3.82 8.19
N THR A 37 -10.96 2.99 9.11
CA THR A 37 -10.58 3.42 10.47
C THR A 37 -9.06 3.62 10.53
N PRO A 38 -8.56 4.87 10.57
CA PRO A 38 -7.12 5.15 10.63
C PRO A 38 -6.49 4.74 11.96
N THR A 39 -7.31 4.43 12.96
CA THR A 39 -6.93 3.98 14.30
C THR A 39 -6.46 2.53 14.33
N SER A 40 -6.85 1.70 13.34
CA SER A 40 -6.37 0.32 13.28
C SER A 40 -5.19 0.21 12.33
N ASN A 41 -4.02 -0.06 12.89
CA ASN A 41 -2.79 -0.39 12.18
C ASN A 41 -2.96 -1.68 11.38
N ILE A 42 -3.79 -2.62 11.83
CA ILE A 42 -4.10 -3.87 11.12
C ILE A 42 -4.83 -3.56 9.81
N ASN A 43 -5.91 -2.77 9.85
CA ASN A 43 -6.63 -2.35 8.64
C ASN A 43 -5.72 -1.60 7.66
N LYS A 44 -4.90 -0.68 8.19
CA LYS A 44 -3.96 0.10 7.41
C LYS A 44 -2.89 -0.78 6.73
N LYS A 45 -2.36 -1.78 7.46
CA LYS A 45 -1.41 -2.75 6.94
C LYS A 45 -2.01 -3.61 5.83
N ASN A 46 -3.24 -4.07 6.01
CA ASN A 46 -3.93 -4.86 4.99
C ASN A 46 -4.18 -4.05 3.71
N ILE A 47 -4.55 -2.77 3.82
CA ILE A 47 -4.68 -1.89 2.64
C ILE A 47 -3.36 -1.74 1.89
N TYR A 48 -2.23 -1.60 2.61
CA TYR A 48 -0.93 -1.52 1.95
C TYR A 48 -0.50 -2.84 1.32
N ARG A 49 -0.85 -3.98 1.93
CA ARG A 49 -0.65 -5.30 1.33
C ARG A 49 -1.45 -5.46 0.04
N THR A 50 -2.72 -5.05 0.05
CA THR A 50 -3.57 -5.01 -1.14
C THR A 50 -2.95 -4.14 -2.24
N ALA A 51 -2.50 -2.93 -1.89
CA ALA A 51 -1.82 -2.03 -2.83
C ALA A 51 -0.53 -2.66 -3.39
N LEU A 52 0.26 -3.33 -2.55
CA LEU A 52 1.47 -4.03 -2.97
C LEU A 52 1.16 -5.14 -3.98
N SER A 53 0.20 -6.01 -3.68
CA SER A 53 -0.21 -7.10 -4.58
C SER A 53 -0.72 -6.58 -5.94
N ILE A 54 -1.44 -5.46 -5.94
CA ILE A 54 -1.86 -4.79 -7.16
C ILE A 54 -0.65 -4.31 -7.98
N LEU A 55 0.31 -3.65 -7.32
CA LEU A 55 1.51 -3.15 -8.00
C LEU A 55 2.39 -4.27 -8.56
N GLU A 56 2.53 -5.38 -7.82
CA GLU A 56 3.24 -6.57 -8.30
C GLU A 56 2.55 -7.20 -9.51
N SER A 57 1.22 -7.33 -9.47
CA SER A 57 0.43 -7.83 -10.60
C SER A 57 0.61 -6.97 -11.86
N ILE A 58 0.67 -5.65 -11.70
CA ILE A 58 0.93 -4.70 -12.78
C ILE A 58 2.37 -4.75 -13.28
N ALA A 59 3.34 -4.81 -12.37
CA ALA A 59 4.76 -4.95 -12.71
C ALA A 59 5.02 -6.24 -13.50
N ASN A 60 4.29 -7.31 -13.20
CA ASN A 60 4.36 -8.58 -13.91
C ASN A 60 3.60 -8.59 -15.24
N ASN A 61 2.84 -7.54 -15.58
CA ASN A 61 2.07 -7.44 -16.82
C ASN A 61 2.76 -6.51 -17.85
N PRO A 62 3.62 -7.02 -18.74
CA PRO A 62 4.33 -6.21 -19.74
C PRO A 62 3.39 -5.53 -20.75
N THR A 63 2.18 -6.05 -20.96
CA THR A 63 1.17 -5.46 -21.83
C THR A 63 0.65 -4.15 -21.26
N TYR A 64 0.46 -4.08 -19.94
CA TYR A 64 0.06 -2.85 -19.25
C TYR A 64 1.15 -1.78 -19.37
N MET A 65 2.42 -2.17 -19.17
CA MET A 65 3.58 -1.27 -19.30
C MET A 65 3.71 -0.69 -20.72
N ARG A 66 3.37 -1.47 -21.73
CA ARG A 66 3.39 -1.03 -23.14
C ARG A 66 2.25 -0.07 -23.48
N ASN A 67 1.11 -0.16 -22.78
CA ASN A 67 -0.06 0.70 -23.02
C ASN A 67 0.08 2.08 -22.37
N VAL A 68 0.82 2.18 -21.25
CA VAL A 68 1.17 3.45 -20.57
C VAL A 68 2.14 4.32 -21.37
N LYS A 69 2.76 3.79 -22.43
CA LYS A 69 3.72 4.46 -23.33
C LYS A 69 3.20 5.73 -24.03
N ASN A 70 1.91 6.07 -23.87
CA ASN A 70 1.30 7.22 -24.52
C ASN A 70 1.48 8.57 -23.78
N ASN A 71 1.99 8.60 -22.53
CA ASN A 71 2.05 9.84 -21.72
C ASN A 71 3.48 10.21 -21.24
N ASP A 72 4.43 10.38 -22.17
CA ASP A 72 5.77 10.97 -21.92
C ASP A 72 6.77 10.24 -21.01
N MET A 73 6.42 9.09 -20.42
CA MET A 73 7.36 8.26 -19.64
C MET A 73 7.85 7.05 -20.43
N THR A 74 9.16 6.78 -20.43
CA THR A 74 9.69 5.56 -21.03
C THR A 74 9.26 4.32 -20.23
N ILE A 75 9.16 3.17 -20.89
CA ILE A 75 8.82 1.89 -20.22
C ILE A 75 9.79 1.64 -19.06
N THR A 76 11.08 1.94 -19.24
CA THR A 76 12.13 1.80 -18.23
C THR A 76 11.91 2.71 -17.01
N GLU A 77 11.51 3.96 -17.22
CA GLU A 77 11.19 4.89 -16.12
C GLU A 77 9.92 4.46 -15.38
N PHE A 78 8.93 3.95 -16.10
CA PHE A 78 7.71 3.40 -15.49
C PHE A 78 8.02 2.16 -14.65
N SER A 79 8.80 1.20 -15.18
CA SER A 79 9.29 0.05 -14.42
C SER A 79 10.00 0.49 -13.14
N LYS A 80 10.87 1.50 -13.24
CA LYS A 80 11.65 2.01 -12.10
C LYS A 80 10.75 2.68 -11.06
N ASN A 81 9.75 3.46 -11.48
CA ASN A 81 8.82 4.12 -10.58
C ASN A 81 7.96 3.08 -9.82
N ILE A 82 7.43 2.08 -10.53
CA ILE A 82 6.67 0.99 -9.93
C ILE A 82 7.52 0.21 -8.93
N ASN A 83 8.74 -0.20 -9.29
CA ASN A 83 9.64 -0.91 -8.38
C ASN A 83 9.99 -0.09 -7.14
N ASN A 84 10.30 1.21 -7.28
CA ASN A 84 10.53 2.09 -6.14
C ASN A 84 9.31 2.18 -5.20
N ARG A 85 8.10 2.12 -5.77
CA ARG A 85 6.85 2.20 -5.01
C ARG A 85 6.54 0.89 -4.29
N ILE A 86 6.82 -0.26 -4.93
CA ILE A 86 6.81 -1.59 -4.31
C ILE A 86 7.76 -1.61 -3.11
N ASP A 87 9.03 -1.19 -3.30
CA ASP A 87 10.02 -1.15 -2.22
C ASP A 87 9.61 -0.24 -1.06
N SER A 88 9.04 0.93 -1.38
CA SER A 88 8.55 1.88 -0.38
C SER A 88 7.39 1.31 0.42
N LEU A 89 6.46 0.61 -0.23
CA LEU A 89 5.33 -0.03 0.42
C LEU A 89 5.75 -1.25 1.24
N ASP A 90 6.62 -2.11 0.73
CA ASP A 90 7.16 -3.26 1.50
C ASP A 90 7.87 -2.78 2.76
N ARG A 91 8.74 -1.76 2.64
CA ARG A 91 9.38 -1.15 3.81
C ARG A 91 8.36 -0.60 4.81
N LYS A 92 7.32 0.08 4.33
CA LYS A 92 6.27 0.64 5.17
C LYS A 92 5.46 -0.46 5.89
N ILE A 93 5.15 -1.56 5.21
CA ILE A 93 4.47 -2.73 5.79
C ILE A 93 5.33 -3.40 6.87
N ARG A 94 6.65 -3.48 6.65
CA ARG A 94 7.60 -4.03 7.63
C ARG A 94 7.79 -3.14 8.85
N LEU A 95 7.81 -1.83 8.66
CA LEU A 95 7.93 -0.85 9.74
C LEU A 95 6.62 -0.69 10.55
N MET A 96 5.49 -1.18 10.03
CA MET A 96 4.24 -1.19 10.79
C MET A 96 4.23 -2.32 11.81
N SER A 97 4.13 -1.92 13.09
CA SER A 97 3.81 -2.79 14.21
C SER A 97 2.58 -3.64 13.88
N SER A 98 2.67 -4.96 14.08
CA SER A 98 1.55 -5.90 13.88
C SER A 98 0.53 -5.85 15.02
N ASP A 99 0.72 -4.95 15.97
CA ASP A 99 -0.07 -4.81 17.17
C ASP A 99 -0.79 -3.45 17.15
N ASP A 100 -2.10 -3.44 17.37
CA ASP A 100 -2.88 -2.21 17.59
C ASP A 100 -2.60 -1.61 18.98
N ASN A 101 -1.85 -2.33 19.81
CA ASN A 101 -1.49 -1.98 21.17
C ASN A 101 -0.07 -1.40 21.30
N ASP A 102 0.40 -0.63 20.30
CA ASP A 102 1.62 0.18 20.48
C ASP A 102 1.28 1.41 21.32
N ASN A 103 0.99 1.14 22.59
CA ASN A 103 0.73 2.11 23.63
C ASN A 103 2.08 2.73 24.02
N GLY A 104 2.62 3.57 23.14
CA GLY A 104 3.52 4.69 23.46
C GLY A 104 4.71 4.41 24.39
N THR A 105 5.20 3.18 24.46
CA THR A 105 6.38 2.85 25.29
C THR A 105 7.55 2.56 24.37
N GLY A 106 7.77 3.48 23.43
CA GLY A 106 9.07 3.61 22.78
C GLY A 106 10.07 3.90 23.89
N ALA A 107 10.92 2.93 24.19
CA ALA A 107 11.97 3.00 25.20
C ALA A 107 12.64 4.39 25.13
N SER A 108 12.36 5.23 26.13
CA SER A 108 13.03 6.50 26.29
C SER A 108 14.47 6.19 26.67
N PHE A 109 15.36 6.31 25.68
CA PHE A 109 16.83 6.32 25.83
C PHE A 109 17.34 7.37 26.84
N VAL A 110 16.44 8.18 27.40
CA VAL A 110 16.68 9.17 28.45
C VAL A 110 17.02 8.51 29.80
N TYR A 111 16.58 7.28 30.08
CA TYR A 111 16.83 6.65 31.38
C TYR A 111 18.16 5.87 31.49
N LEU A 112 18.95 5.76 30.42
CA LEU A 112 20.28 5.11 30.49
C LEU A 112 21.36 6.04 31.07
N PHE A 113 21.07 7.33 31.28
CA PHE A 113 22.05 8.33 31.71
C PHE A 113 21.63 9.19 32.90
N THR A 114 20.58 8.81 33.64
CA THR A 114 20.18 9.53 34.85
C THR A 114 20.48 8.70 36.10
N GLU A 115 21.58 9.12 36.75
CA GLU A 115 22.19 8.74 38.05
C GLU A 115 22.78 7.34 38.23
#